data_AF-A0A225DL05-F1
#
_entry.id   AF-A0A225DL05-F1
#
_cell.length_a   1.000
_cell.length_b   1.000
_cell.length_c   1.000
_cell.angle_alpha   90.00
_cell.angle_beta   90.00
_cell.angle_gamma   90.00
#
_symmetry.space_group_name_H-M   'P 1'
#
loop_
_entity.id
_entity.type
_entity.pdbx_description
1 polymer ?
#
loop_
_entity_poly.entity_id
_entity_poly.type
_entity_poly.pdbx_seq_one_letter_code
_entity_poly.pdbx_strand_id
1 'polypeptide(L)'
;MEPMPRLDRDAYIATMRQQMEAMRGPVADAINNAKDGEIIAGSECPVRDLFGTLRRKAFEVGLQMRTDAAEAAFSPSAGSRVPEEAAE
;
A
#
# COMPACT_ATOMS: atom_id res chain seq x y z
N MET A 1 -13.53 -2.54 -22.24
CA MET A 1 -12.47 -1.99 -21.37
C MET A 1 -11.71 -3.18 -20.83
N GLU A 2 -10.40 -3.25 -21.04
CA GLU A 2 -9.61 -4.38 -20.52
C GLU A 2 -9.69 -4.42 -18.98
N PRO A 3 -9.73 -5.62 -18.37
CA PRO A 3 -9.77 -5.73 -16.92
C PRO A 3 -8.47 -5.21 -16.32
N MET A 4 -8.58 -4.28 -15.36
CA MET A 4 -7.42 -3.71 -14.67
C MET A 4 -6.57 -4.83 -14.03
N PRO A 5 -5.23 -4.79 -14.16
CA PRO A 5 -4.33 -5.80 -13.61
C PRO A 5 -4.59 -6.09 -12.14
N ARG A 6 -4.32 -7.33 -11.73
CA ARG A 6 -4.45 -7.73 -10.33
C ARG A 6 -3.31 -7.15 -9.51
N LEU A 7 -3.59 -6.91 -8.24
CA LEU A 7 -2.59 -6.50 -7.27
C LEU A 7 -1.53 -7.59 -7.11
N ASP A 8 -0.24 -7.21 -7.19
CA ASP A 8 0.83 -8.06 -6.70
C ASP A 8 0.72 -8.18 -5.17
N ARG A 9 0.31 -9.37 -4.74
CA ARG A 9 0.00 -9.65 -3.34
C ARG A 9 1.23 -9.54 -2.45
N ASP A 10 2.38 -10.05 -2.89
CA ASP A 10 3.55 -10.16 -2.04
C ASP A 10 4.26 -8.81 -1.92
N ALA A 11 4.35 -8.06 -3.02
CA ALA A 11 4.83 -6.69 -2.99
C ALA A 11 3.93 -5.79 -2.13
N TYR A 12 2.61 -5.96 -2.21
CA TYR A 12 1.67 -5.22 -1.36
C TYR A 12 1.86 -5.54 0.13
N ILE A 13 1.96 -6.83 0.49
CA ILE A 13 2.19 -7.25 1.88
C ILE A 13 3.51 -6.68 2.41
N ALA A 14 4.58 -6.71 1.60
CA ALA A 14 5.87 -6.16 1.98
C ALA A 14 5.77 -4.66 2.31
N THR A 15 5.11 -3.87 1.45
CA THR A 15 4.86 -2.44 1.69
C THR A 15 4.03 -2.20 2.95
N MET A 16 2.93 -2.94 3.11
CA MET A 16 2.01 -2.74 4.23
C MET A 16 2.59 -3.15 5.59
N ARG A 17 3.55 -4.08 5.63
CA ARG A 17 4.26 -4.45 6.87
C ARG A 17 4.96 -3.25 7.49
N GLN A 18 5.60 -2.41 6.69
CA GLN A 18 6.30 -1.22 7.19
C GLN A 18 5.32 -0.20 7.78
N GLN A 19 4.18 0.02 7.11
CA GLN A 19 3.12 0.90 7.60
C GLN A 19 2.52 0.39 8.92
N MET A 20 2.32 -0.92 9.01
CA MET A 20 1.83 -1.56 10.24
C MET A 20 2.84 -1.47 11.38
N GLU A 21 4.13 -1.65 11.12
CA GLU A 21 5.19 -1.47 12.12
C GLU A 21 5.22 -0.03 12.64
N ALA A 22 5.19 0.96 11.73
CA ALA A 22 5.20 2.37 12.09
C ALA A 22 4.01 2.79 12.98
N MET A 23 2.86 2.14 12.85
CA MET A 23 1.66 2.44 13.66
C MET A 23 1.75 1.91 15.10
N ARG A 24 2.57 0.88 15.39
CA ARG A 24 2.57 0.22 16.72
C ARG A 24 3.04 1.12 17.85
N GLY A 25 4.06 1.94 17.60
CA GLY A 25 4.56 2.92 18.58
C GLY A 25 3.44 3.88 19.03
N PRO A 26 2.80 4.60 18.11
CA PRO A 26 1.67 5.47 18.43
C PRO A 26 0.50 4.78 19.14
N VAL A 27 0.22 3.51 18.83
CA VAL A 27 -0.80 2.72 19.57
C VAL A 27 -0.38 2.50 21.02
N ALA A 28 0.87 2.10 21.25
CA ALA A 28 1.40 1.94 22.61
C ALA A 28 1.39 3.26 23.38
N ASP A 29 1.75 4.36 22.72
CA ASP A 29 1.71 5.70 23.31
C ASP A 29 0.28 6.10 23.71
N ALA A 30 -0.71 5.84 22.86
CA ALA A 30 -2.11 6.12 23.16
C ALA A 30 -2.62 5.35 24.39
N ILE A 31 -2.19 4.10 24.56
CA ILE A 31 -2.55 3.27 25.71
C ILE A 31 -1.86 3.79 26.98
N ASN A 32 -0.56 4.07 26.90
CA ASN A 32 0.22 4.52 28.06
C ASN A 32 -0.18 5.92 28.55
N ASN A 33 -0.63 6.79 27.63
CA ASN A 33 -1.03 8.16 27.97
C ASN A 33 -2.51 8.29 28.39
N ALA A 34 -3.28 7.20 28.33
CA ALA A 34 -4.66 7.21 28.81
C ALA A 34 -4.70 7.31 30.35
N LYS A 35 -5.70 8.01 30.88
CA LYS A 35 -5.88 8.21 32.31
C LYS A 35 -6.12 6.89 33.05
N ASP A 36 -5.53 6.73 34.23
CA ASP A 36 -5.76 5.59 35.11
C ASP A 36 -7.26 5.40 35.42
N GLY A 37 -7.71 4.16 35.37
CA GLY A 37 -9.14 3.80 35.50
C GLY A 37 -9.97 4.03 34.24
N GLU A 38 -9.41 4.67 33.21
CA GLU A 38 -10.08 4.99 31.94
C GLU A 38 -9.26 4.52 30.72
N ILE A 39 -8.30 3.60 30.88
CA ILE A 39 -7.34 3.22 29.83
C ILE A 39 -8.03 2.89 28.50
N ILE A 40 -9.09 2.07 28.53
CA ILE A 40 -9.84 1.70 27.32
C ILE A 40 -10.54 2.93 26.74
N ALA A 41 -11.37 3.61 27.52
CA ALA A 41 -12.15 4.76 27.03
C ALA A 41 -11.27 5.92 26.53
N GLY A 42 -10.15 6.17 27.21
CA GLY A 42 -9.18 7.22 26.87
C GLY A 42 -8.30 6.90 25.66
N SER A 43 -8.03 5.62 25.39
CA SER A 43 -7.19 5.20 24.26
C SER A 43 -7.98 4.77 23.02
N GLU A 44 -9.26 4.37 23.15
CA GLU A 44 -10.02 3.76 22.06
C GLU A 44 -10.13 4.68 20.84
N CYS A 45 -10.47 5.96 21.02
CA CYS A 45 -10.60 6.90 19.90
C CYS A 45 -9.26 7.13 19.17
N PRO A 46 -8.15 7.50 19.85
CA PRO A 46 -6.84 7.60 19.21
C PRO A 46 -6.42 6.32 18.46
N VAL A 47 -6.60 5.16 19.09
CA VAL A 47 -6.25 3.87 18.47
C VAL A 47 -7.11 3.62 17.23
N ARG A 48 -8.42 3.90 17.30
CA ARG A 48 -9.34 3.77 16.16
C ARG A 48 -8.90 4.65 14.98
N ASP A 49 -8.44 5.87 15.25
CA ASP A 49 -7.99 6.80 14.20
C ASP A 49 -6.67 6.34 13.55
N LEU A 50 -5.76 5.76 14.33
CA LEU A 50 -4.53 5.15 13.84
C LEU A 50 -4.83 3.99 12.87
N PHE A 51 -5.69 3.05 13.28
CA PHE A 51 -6.14 1.97 12.40
C PHE A 51 -6.94 2.49 11.20
N GLY A 52 -7.72 3.56 11.39
CA GLY A 52 -8.42 4.26 10.31
C GLY A 52 -7.45 4.77 9.24
N THR A 53 -6.32 5.32 9.65
CA THR A 53 -5.26 5.79 8.76
C THR A 53 -4.57 4.63 8.04
N LEU A 54 -4.22 3.56 8.74
CA LEU A 54 -3.64 2.36 8.13
C LEU A 54 -4.56 1.76 7.06
N ARG A 55 -5.87 1.70 7.33
CA ARG A 55 -6.89 1.26 6.36
C ARG A 55 -6.95 2.15 5.12
N ARG A 56 -6.89 3.49 5.28
CA ARG A 56 -6.84 4.39 4.11
C ARG A 56 -5.61 4.09 3.26
N LYS A 57 -4.44 3.97 3.88
CA LYS A 57 -3.17 3.64 3.20
C LYS A 57 -3.21 2.31 2.48
N ALA A 58 -3.85 1.29 3.06
CA ALA A 58 -4.07 0.00 2.41
C ALA A 58 -4.75 0.13 1.04
N PHE A 59 -5.83 0.91 0.96
CA PHE A 59 -6.53 1.14 -0.31
C PHE A 59 -5.72 2.00 -1.28
N GLU A 60 -5.09 3.07 -0.79
CA GLU A 60 -4.24 3.95 -1.62
C GLU A 60 -3.10 3.18 -2.28
N VAL A 61 -2.34 2.39 -1.51
CA VAL A 61 -1.22 1.59 -2.03
C VAL A 61 -1.72 0.53 -3.01
N GLY A 62 -2.77 -0.21 -2.64
CA GLY A 62 -3.29 -1.27 -3.50
C GLY A 62 -3.86 -0.74 -4.81
N LEU A 63 -4.51 0.43 -4.80
CA LEU A 63 -5.01 1.07 -6.01
C LEU A 63 -3.85 1.56 -6.88
N GLN A 64 -2.87 2.25 -6.29
CA GLN A 64 -1.72 2.77 -7.03
C GLN A 64 -0.96 1.66 -7.75
N MET A 65 -0.65 0.56 -7.06
CA MET A 65 0.06 -0.58 -7.67
C MET A 65 -0.68 -1.17 -8.87
N ARG A 66 -2.03 -1.19 -8.84
CA ARG A 66 -2.83 -1.70 -9.96
C ARG A 66 -2.87 -0.71 -11.12
N THR A 67 -2.88 0.59 -10.84
CA THR A 67 -2.74 1.64 -11.85
C THR A 67 -1.38 1.56 -12.53
N ASP A 68 -0.29 1.47 -11.76
CA ASP A 68 1.08 1.38 -12.28
C ASP A 68 1.25 0.15 -13.18
N ALA A 69 0.69 -1.00 -12.77
CA ALA A 69 0.71 -2.22 -13.57
C ALA A 69 -0.09 -2.09 -14.88
N ALA A 70 -1.20 -1.33 -14.87
CA ALA A 70 -1.96 -1.04 -16.08
C ALA A 70 -1.14 -0.17 -17.04
N GLU A 71 -0.54 0.91 -16.54
CA GLU A 71 0.30 1.80 -17.36
C GLU A 71 1.50 1.09 -17.96
N ALA A 72 2.17 0.21 -17.19
CA ALA A 72 3.29 -0.59 -17.69
C ALA A 72 2.90 -1.52 -18.86
N ALA A 73 1.67 -2.05 -18.86
CA ALA A 73 1.17 -2.91 -19.93
C ALA A 73 0.92 -2.15 -21.25
N PHE A 74 0.73 -0.82 -21.20
CA PHE A 74 0.54 0.03 -22.38
C PHE A 74 1.85 0.60 -22.96
N SER A 75 3.02 0.24 -22.41
CA SER A 75 4.29 0.85 -22.82
C SER A 75 4.72 0.43 -24.25
N PRO A 76 4.88 1.37 -25.21
CA PRO A 76 5.09 1.07 -26.63
C PRO A 76 6.48 0.55 -27.01
N SER A 77 7.40 0.41 -26.06
CA SER A 77 8.80 0.03 -26.31
C SER A 77 9.04 -1.47 -26.54
N ALA A 78 8.01 -2.33 -26.46
CA ALA A 78 8.12 -3.76 -26.79
C ALA A 78 8.03 -4.06 -28.31
N GLY A 79 7.73 -3.06 -29.15
CA GLY A 79 7.43 -3.24 -30.58
C GLY A 79 8.56 -3.01 -31.58
N SER A 80 9.73 -2.49 -31.19
CA SER A 80 10.83 -2.21 -32.14
C SER A 80 12.02 -3.16 -31.93
N ARG A 81 11.85 -4.44 -32.26
CA ARG A 81 12.94 -5.21 -32.86
C ARG A 81 12.66 -5.27 -34.36
N VAL A 82 13.25 -4.33 -35.10
CA VAL A 82 13.48 -4.53 -36.52
C VAL A 82 14.54 -5.62 -36.63
N PRO A 83 14.31 -6.74 -37.33
CA PRO A 83 15.39 -7.67 -37.63
C PRO A 83 16.34 -6.96 -38.60
N GLU A 84 17.58 -6.76 -38.16
CA GLU A 84 18.68 -6.41 -39.05
C GLU A 84 19.05 -7.66 -39.85
N GLU A 85 18.27 -7.90 -40.90
CA GLU A 85 18.62 -8.83 -41.97
C GLU A 85 19.49 -8.10 -42.98
N ALA A 86 20.73 -8.59 -43.11
CA ALA A 86 21.56 -8.65 -44.30
C ALA A 86 21.71 -7.36 -45.15
N ALA A 87 22.88 -6.73 -45.03
CA ALA A 87 23.52 -6.10 -46.18
C ALA A 87 24.99 -6.55 -46.25
N GLU A 88 25.30 -7.08 -47.43
CA GLU A 88 26.52 -7.69 -47.97
C GLU A 88 27.81 -6.86 -47.78
#